data_AF-A0A101CVF1-F1
#
_entry.id   AF-A0A101CVF1-F1
#
_cell.length_a   1.000
_cell.length_b   1.000
_cell.length_c   1.000
_cell.angle_alpha   90.00
_cell.angle_beta   90.00
_cell.angle_gamma   90.00
#
_symmetry.space_group_name_H-M   'P 1'
#
loop_
_entity.id
_entity.type
_entity.pdbx_description
1 polymer ?
#
loop_
_entity_poly.entity_id
_entity_poly.type
_entity_poly.pdbx_seq_one_letter_code
_entity_poly.pdbx_strand_id
1 'polypeptide(L)'
;MKNLIPIILFSVLPYFSFAQKLKEFYNVRNAEFGYSYVLPVSMSKEIIGTTKDYQILIHNSEDLIYRVELFSENYFYRKDKDAELEKYYERVVSGKHPELLDSKIISKELNLDKRYFILVGNKGANFFIWKTCVSEVPVSGELVCNTMIFYSSKAKNKSLGNKLINEFGEIN
;
A
#
# COMPACT_ATOMS: atom_id res chain seq x y z
N MET A 1 27.13 15.26 -60.27
CA MET A 1 27.09 15.35 -58.80
C MET A 1 25.90 14.52 -58.33
N LYS A 2 26.14 13.50 -57.50
CA LYS A 2 25.13 12.51 -57.08
C LYS A 2 24.32 13.10 -55.91
N ASN A 3 23.02 13.25 -56.09
CA ASN A 3 22.10 13.68 -55.04
C ASN A 3 21.79 12.49 -54.13
N LEU A 4 22.26 12.55 -52.88
CA LEU A 4 21.87 11.65 -51.80
C LEU A 4 20.56 12.15 -51.20
N ILE A 5 19.48 11.39 -51.40
CA ILE A 5 18.23 11.58 -50.68
C ILE A 5 18.31 10.71 -49.42
N PRO A 6 18.30 11.28 -48.21
CA PRO A 6 18.11 10.48 -47.00
C PRO A 6 16.67 9.97 -46.97
N ILE A 7 16.49 8.67 -47.16
CA ILE A 7 15.22 7.98 -46.87
C ILE A 7 15.08 7.96 -45.34
N ILE A 8 14.30 8.89 -44.80
CA ILE A 8 13.79 8.77 -43.43
C ILE A 8 12.64 7.78 -43.49
N LEU A 9 12.91 6.51 -43.16
CA LEU A 9 11.89 5.55 -42.82
C LEU A 9 11.25 5.98 -41.49
N PHE A 10 10.17 6.75 -41.59
CA PHE A 10 9.20 6.83 -40.51
C PHE A 10 8.60 5.43 -40.35
N SER A 11 9.04 4.70 -39.33
CA SER A 11 8.25 3.59 -38.81
C SER A 11 6.96 4.19 -38.28
N VAL A 12 5.91 4.06 -39.10
CA VAL A 12 4.52 4.22 -38.69
C VAL A 12 4.22 3.08 -37.73
N LEU A 13 4.66 3.21 -36.48
CA LEU A 13 4.08 2.43 -35.41
C LEU A 13 2.70 3.04 -35.13
N PRO A 14 1.68 2.18 -35.10
CA PRO A 14 0.30 2.62 -35.22
C PRO A 14 -0.01 3.55 -34.06
N TYR A 15 -0.70 4.64 -34.39
CA TYR A 15 -1.71 5.22 -33.52
C TYR A 15 -2.50 4.06 -32.91
N PHE A 16 -2.10 3.62 -31.70
CA PHE A 16 -2.96 2.88 -30.82
C PHE A 16 -4.05 3.85 -30.41
N SER A 17 -5.03 4.00 -31.30
CA SER A 17 -6.36 4.42 -30.91
C SER A 17 -6.82 3.44 -29.83
N PHE A 18 -6.88 3.90 -28.60
CA PHE A 18 -8.06 3.78 -27.77
C PHE A 18 -7.78 4.56 -26.50
N ALA A 19 -8.80 5.20 -25.98
CA ALA A 19 -8.81 5.83 -24.69
C ALA A 19 -8.42 4.81 -23.58
N GLN A 20 -7.13 4.58 -23.37
CA GLN A 20 -6.66 4.33 -22.02
C GLN A 20 -6.99 5.62 -21.28
N LYS A 21 -8.14 5.63 -20.59
CA LYS A 21 -8.25 6.41 -19.35
C LYS A 21 -6.91 6.24 -18.67
N LEU A 22 -6.12 7.32 -18.61
CA LEU A 22 -4.93 7.38 -17.79
C LEU A 22 -5.38 6.81 -16.43
N LYS A 23 -4.92 5.60 -16.10
CA LYS A 23 -5.38 4.96 -14.87
C LYS A 23 -5.04 5.92 -13.75
N GLU A 24 -6.02 6.32 -12.97
CA GLU A 24 -5.79 7.24 -11.85
C GLU A 24 -4.82 6.64 -10.82
N PHE A 25 -4.72 5.30 -10.79
CA PHE A 25 -3.92 4.52 -9.87
C PHE A 25 -3.07 3.48 -10.61
N TYR A 26 -1.85 3.28 -10.14
CA TYR A 26 -0.93 2.24 -10.54
C TYR A 26 -0.92 1.12 -9.49
N ASN A 27 -0.96 -0.14 -9.95
CA ASN A 27 -0.90 -1.31 -9.07
C ASN A 27 0.56 -1.71 -8.88
N VAL A 28 0.97 -1.85 -7.61
CA VAL A 28 2.28 -2.34 -7.22
C VAL A 28 2.14 -3.74 -6.62
N ARG A 29 3.02 -4.65 -7.00
CA ARG A 29 3.11 -6.00 -6.43
C ARG A 29 4.45 -6.14 -5.72
N ASN A 30 4.41 -6.46 -4.43
CA ASN A 30 5.56 -6.88 -3.66
C ASN A 30 5.59 -8.42 -3.63
N ALA A 31 6.30 -9.02 -4.58
CA ALA A 31 6.39 -10.48 -4.70
C ALA A 31 7.23 -11.12 -3.60
N GLU A 32 8.14 -10.37 -2.96
CA GLU A 32 8.97 -10.89 -1.86
C GLU A 32 8.11 -11.20 -0.62
N PHE A 33 7.11 -10.35 -0.35
CA PHE A 33 6.25 -10.44 0.83
C PHE A 33 4.80 -10.85 0.53
N GLY A 34 4.50 -11.20 -0.72
CA GLY A 34 3.20 -11.76 -1.12
C GLY A 34 2.01 -10.79 -1.03
N TYR A 35 2.22 -9.47 -1.17
CA TYR A 35 1.15 -8.49 -1.10
C TYR A 35 1.15 -7.49 -2.26
N SER A 36 0.00 -6.86 -2.50
CA SER A 36 -0.19 -5.83 -3.51
C SER A 36 -0.87 -4.60 -2.94
N TYR A 37 -0.66 -3.46 -3.59
CA TYR A 37 -1.26 -2.19 -3.23
C TYR A 37 -1.43 -1.31 -4.47
N VAL A 38 -2.17 -0.23 -4.33
CA VAL A 38 -2.32 0.78 -5.38
C VAL A 38 -1.84 2.13 -4.90
N LEU A 39 -1.31 2.92 -5.83
CA LEU A 39 -0.95 4.32 -5.58
C LEU A 39 -1.41 5.19 -6.75
N PRO A 40 -1.87 6.42 -6.50
CA PRO A 40 -2.13 7.38 -7.56
C PRO A 40 -0.94 7.51 -8.53
N VAL A 41 -1.21 7.59 -9.83
CA VAL A 41 -0.15 7.64 -10.87
C VAL A 41 0.77 8.85 -10.72
N SER A 42 0.27 9.96 -10.14
CA SER A 42 1.10 11.11 -9.78
C SER A 42 2.25 10.79 -8.80
N MET A 43 2.29 9.58 -8.25
CA MET A 43 3.20 9.14 -7.19
C MET A 43 4.12 8.00 -7.62
N SER A 44 3.95 7.45 -8.83
CA SER A 44 4.63 6.22 -9.26
C SER A 44 6.15 6.40 -9.48
N LYS A 45 6.67 7.62 -9.44
CA LYS A 45 8.09 7.92 -9.70
C LYS A 45 9.01 7.75 -8.48
N GLU A 46 8.47 7.63 -7.26
CA GLU A 46 9.28 7.59 -6.03
C GLU A 46 9.56 6.19 -5.48
N ILE A 47 9.22 5.11 -6.21
CA ILE A 47 9.23 3.75 -5.66
C ILE A 47 10.06 2.83 -6.54
N ILE A 48 11.38 2.80 -6.33
CA ILE A 48 12.23 1.68 -6.71
C ILE A 48 13.32 1.54 -5.64
N GLY A 49 13.24 0.52 -4.77
CA GLY A 49 14.35 0.17 -3.87
C GLY A 49 14.00 -0.73 -2.68
N THR A 50 14.36 -2.00 -2.80
CA THR A 50 14.33 -3.11 -1.84
C THR A 50 14.81 -2.80 -0.41
N THR A 51 13.92 -2.45 0.52
CA THR A 51 14.17 -2.54 1.97
C THR A 51 12.87 -2.78 2.75
N LYS A 52 13.01 -3.47 3.90
CA LYS A 52 11.98 -4.09 4.75
C LYS A 52 10.86 -3.16 5.24
N ASP A 53 11.16 -1.87 5.37
CA ASP A 53 10.24 -0.82 5.84
C ASP A 53 10.19 0.33 4.81
N TYR A 54 8.99 0.67 4.35
CA TYR A 54 8.74 1.76 3.40
C TYR A 54 7.92 2.85 4.08
N GLN A 55 8.49 4.05 4.24
CA GLN A 55 7.71 5.25 4.54
C GLN A 55 7.58 6.08 3.26
N ILE A 56 6.35 6.18 2.72
CA ILE A 56 6.05 7.01 1.54
C ILE A 56 5.41 8.31 2.05
N LEU A 57 6.25 9.32 2.23
CA LEU A 57 5.77 10.68 2.55
C LEU A 57 5.35 11.37 1.26
N ILE A 58 4.07 11.67 1.15
CA ILE A 58 3.48 12.14 -0.10
C ILE A 58 3.17 13.63 0.01
N HIS A 59 3.84 14.42 -0.81
CA HIS A 59 3.57 15.83 -1.00
C HIS A 59 2.89 16.04 -2.35
N ASN A 60 1.55 16.09 -2.40
CA ASN A 60 0.85 16.44 -3.63
C ASN A 60 0.49 17.94 -3.63
N SER A 61 0.79 18.62 -4.74
CA SER A 61 0.43 20.03 -4.96
C SER A 61 -1.10 20.14 -5.05
N GLU A 62 -1.70 20.86 -4.09
CA GLU A 62 -3.12 21.29 -3.93
C GLU A 62 -3.69 21.01 -2.51
N ASP A 63 -2.93 21.30 -1.44
CA ASP A 63 -3.42 21.15 -0.04
C ASP A 63 -3.85 19.72 0.35
N LEU A 64 -3.16 18.71 -0.18
CA LEU A 64 -3.41 17.27 0.06
C LEU A 64 -2.18 16.59 0.65
N ILE A 65 -1.73 17.03 1.82
CA ILE A 65 -0.67 16.33 2.56
C ILE A 65 -1.30 15.11 3.24
N TYR A 66 -0.92 13.93 2.77
CA TYR A 66 -1.20 12.65 3.42
C TYR A 66 0.06 11.79 3.34
N ARG A 67 0.15 10.75 4.17
CA ARG A 67 1.31 9.87 4.25
C ARG A 67 0.82 8.43 4.15
N VAL A 68 1.55 7.60 3.40
CA VAL A 68 1.31 6.17 3.35
C VAL A 68 2.54 5.45 3.86
N GLU A 69 2.37 4.55 4.82
CA GLU A 69 3.45 3.70 5.32
C GLU A 69 3.12 2.26 4.98
N LEU A 70 4.14 1.50 4.59
CA LEU A 70 4.07 0.10 4.21
C LEU A 70 5.21 -0.65 4.90
N PHE A 71 4.88 -1.70 5.65
CA PHE A 71 5.89 -2.52 6.32
C PHE A 71 5.39 -3.94 6.53
N SER A 72 6.32 -4.85 6.76
CA SER A 72 6.05 -6.28 6.90
C SER A 72 6.75 -6.80 8.15
N GLU A 73 6.02 -7.47 9.04
CA GLU A 73 6.54 -7.90 10.32
C GLU A 73 5.83 -9.13 10.88
N ASN A 74 6.33 -9.65 12.00
CA ASN A 74 5.83 -10.85 12.68
C ASN A 74 5.75 -12.06 11.73
N TYR A 75 6.89 -12.72 11.51
CA TYR A 75 6.94 -13.95 10.71
C TYR A 75 6.50 -15.15 11.55
N PHE A 76 5.66 -16.02 10.99
CA PHE A 76 5.14 -17.18 11.74
C PHE A 76 4.75 -18.41 10.88
N TYR A 77 4.65 -19.51 11.61
CA TYR A 77 4.03 -20.80 11.26
C TYR A 77 2.66 -20.70 10.59
N ARG A 78 2.40 -21.36 9.44
CA ARG A 78 1.03 -21.55 8.91
C ARG A 78 0.07 -22.16 9.96
N LYS A 79 0.59 -23.03 10.83
CA LYS A 79 -0.18 -23.67 11.92
C LYS A 79 -0.63 -22.68 13.01
N ASP A 80 0.05 -21.53 13.12
CA ASP A 80 -0.15 -20.55 14.19
C ASP A 80 -0.92 -19.31 13.68
N LYS A 81 -1.48 -19.37 12.47
CA LYS A 81 -1.96 -18.21 11.70
C LYS A 81 -2.95 -17.30 12.43
N ASP A 82 -3.99 -17.88 13.04
CA ASP A 82 -5.10 -17.12 13.62
C ASP A 82 -4.65 -16.55 14.97
N ALA A 83 -3.93 -17.35 15.76
CA ALA A 83 -3.38 -16.94 17.05
C ALA A 83 -2.34 -15.81 16.91
N GLU A 84 -1.46 -15.88 15.91
CA GLU A 84 -0.47 -14.82 15.69
C GLU A 84 -1.10 -13.54 15.12
N LEU A 85 -2.13 -13.65 14.27
CA LEU A 85 -2.89 -12.48 13.82
C LEU A 85 -3.64 -11.80 14.97
N GLU A 86 -4.32 -12.56 15.83
CA GLU A 86 -5.00 -12.02 17.02
C GLU A 86 -4.01 -11.36 17.98
N LYS A 87 -2.91 -12.03 18.28
CA LYS A 87 -1.84 -11.49 19.13
C LYS A 87 -1.25 -10.20 18.57
N TYR A 88 -1.07 -10.14 17.25
CA TYR A 88 -0.63 -8.93 16.57
C TYR A 88 -1.65 -7.81 16.67
N TYR A 89 -2.92 -8.11 16.40
CA TYR A 89 -4.05 -7.18 16.54
C TYR A 89 -4.12 -6.60 17.96
N GLU A 90 -4.06 -7.44 18.99
CA GLU A 90 -4.09 -7.00 20.39
C GLU A 90 -2.88 -6.13 20.75
N ARG A 91 -1.69 -6.44 20.23
CA ARG A 91 -0.50 -5.60 20.40
C ARG A 91 -0.70 -4.21 19.78
N VAL A 92 -1.34 -4.12 18.63
CA VAL A 92 -1.63 -2.85 17.95
C VAL A 92 -2.71 -2.08 18.70
N VAL A 93 -3.82 -2.71 19.06
CA VAL A 93 -4.96 -2.06 19.73
C VAL A 93 -4.63 -1.61 21.16
N SER A 94 -3.76 -2.34 21.86
CA SER A 94 -3.29 -1.95 23.20
C SER A 94 -2.29 -0.80 23.20
N GLY A 95 -1.98 -0.20 22.04
CA GLY A 95 -1.02 0.91 21.92
C GLY A 95 0.43 0.50 22.16
N LYS A 96 0.73 -0.81 22.18
CA LYS A 96 2.09 -1.33 22.35
C LYS A 96 2.90 -1.33 21.05
N HIS A 97 2.27 -1.03 19.92
CA HIS A 97 2.96 -0.88 18.65
C HIS A 97 3.58 0.52 18.52
N PRO A 98 4.88 0.65 18.16
CA PRO A 98 5.56 1.94 18.05
C PRO A 98 4.84 2.96 17.15
N GLU A 99 4.31 2.48 16.02
CA GLU A 99 3.56 3.35 15.08
C GLU A 99 2.25 3.93 15.64
N LEU A 100 1.70 3.37 16.71
CA LEU A 100 0.44 3.84 17.33
C LEU A 100 0.59 4.37 18.75
N LEU A 101 1.83 4.67 19.19
CA LEU A 101 2.05 5.39 20.44
C LEU A 101 1.22 6.69 20.46
N ASP A 102 0.54 6.91 21.58
CA ASP A 102 -0.36 8.05 21.83
C ASP A 102 -1.53 8.20 20.84
N SER A 103 -1.88 7.13 20.14
CA SER A 103 -3.02 7.14 19.22
C SER A 103 -4.34 6.82 19.93
N LYS A 104 -5.43 7.37 19.41
CA LYS A 104 -6.80 7.06 19.83
C LYS A 104 -7.51 6.27 18.74
N ILE A 105 -7.81 5.01 19.01
CA ILE A 105 -8.61 4.16 18.11
C ILE A 105 -10.10 4.51 18.25
N ILE A 106 -10.76 4.71 17.11
CA ILE A 106 -12.19 5.02 16.99
C ILE A 106 -12.98 3.80 16.54
N SER A 107 -12.46 3.06 15.57
CA SER A 107 -13.11 1.89 14.99
C SER A 107 -12.10 0.77 14.81
N LYS A 108 -12.59 -0.46 14.95
CA LYS A 108 -11.81 -1.68 14.81
C LYS A 108 -12.63 -2.77 14.12
N GLU A 109 -12.01 -3.48 13.20
CA GLU A 109 -12.57 -4.62 12.48
C GLU A 109 -11.49 -5.70 12.43
N LEU A 110 -11.83 -6.94 12.80
CA LEU A 110 -10.96 -8.10 12.70
C LEU A 110 -11.69 -9.20 11.94
N ASN A 111 -11.05 -9.77 10.92
CA ASN A 111 -11.59 -10.84 10.10
C ASN A 111 -10.56 -11.97 10.00
N LEU A 112 -10.76 -13.03 10.77
CA LEU A 112 -9.86 -14.18 10.80
C LEU A 112 -9.98 -15.04 9.55
N ASP A 113 -11.18 -15.19 8.98
CA ASP A 113 -11.41 -15.98 7.76
C ASP A 113 -10.61 -15.43 6.58
N LYS A 114 -10.64 -14.11 6.42
CA LYS A 114 -9.89 -13.38 5.38
C LYS A 114 -8.52 -12.89 5.86
N ARG A 115 -8.14 -13.24 7.09
CA ARG A 115 -6.82 -12.97 7.70
C ARG A 115 -6.38 -11.50 7.61
N TYR A 116 -7.27 -10.59 7.98
CA TYR A 116 -6.95 -9.15 8.04
C TYR A 116 -7.61 -8.46 9.22
N PHE A 117 -7.12 -7.27 9.56
CA PHE A 117 -7.84 -6.33 10.40
C PHE A 117 -7.68 -4.90 9.90
N ILE A 118 -8.65 -4.05 10.24
CA ILE A 118 -8.66 -2.62 9.93
C ILE A 118 -8.88 -1.83 11.22
N LEU A 119 -8.07 -0.79 11.43
CA LEU A 119 -8.25 0.17 12.51
C LEU A 119 -8.39 1.57 11.94
N VAL A 120 -9.25 2.38 12.53
CA VAL A 120 -9.39 3.80 12.23
C VAL A 120 -9.24 4.58 13.52
N GLY A 121 -8.45 5.64 13.51
CA GLY A 121 -8.20 6.43 14.71
C GLY A 121 -7.57 7.77 14.41
N ASN A 122 -7.02 8.41 15.45
CA ASN A 122 -6.23 9.63 15.35
C ASN A 122 -4.88 9.48 16.03
N LYS A 123 -3.86 10.11 15.46
CA LYS A 123 -2.52 10.30 16.04
C LYS A 123 -2.18 11.78 15.97
N GLY A 124 -2.24 12.47 17.10
CA GLY A 124 -2.19 13.94 17.14
C GLY A 124 -3.32 14.56 16.30
N ALA A 125 -2.97 15.48 15.41
CA ALA A 125 -3.92 16.15 14.51
C ALA A 125 -4.29 15.35 13.24
N ASN A 126 -3.67 14.18 13.03
CA ASN A 126 -3.92 13.35 11.86
C ASN A 126 -4.91 12.23 12.20
N PHE A 127 -5.90 12.00 11.34
CA PHE A 127 -6.58 10.71 11.34
C PHE A 127 -5.70 9.67 10.66
N PHE A 128 -5.89 8.40 11.01
CA PHE A 128 -5.27 7.28 10.32
C PHE A 128 -6.27 6.20 9.95
N ILE A 129 -5.96 5.47 8.88
CA ILE A 129 -6.60 4.21 8.49
C ILE A 129 -5.49 3.17 8.37
N TRP A 130 -5.54 2.14 9.19
CA TRP A 130 -4.58 1.06 9.27
C TRP A 130 -5.22 -0.20 8.74
N LYS A 131 -4.54 -0.95 7.88
CA LYS A 131 -4.92 -2.31 7.53
C LYS A 131 -3.72 -3.23 7.55
N THR A 132 -3.87 -4.37 8.19
CA THR A 132 -2.91 -5.46 8.12
C THR A 132 -3.58 -6.65 7.46
N CYS A 133 -2.87 -7.31 6.55
CA CYS A 133 -3.25 -8.59 5.96
C CYS A 133 -2.12 -9.60 6.15
N VAL A 134 -2.46 -10.87 6.31
CA VAL A 134 -1.47 -11.95 6.39
C VAL A 134 -1.26 -12.52 5.00
N SER A 135 -0.03 -12.50 4.51
CA SER A 135 0.37 -13.15 3.26
C SER A 135 1.45 -14.19 3.51
N GLU A 136 1.56 -15.13 2.57
CA GLU A 136 2.68 -16.05 2.53
C GLU A 136 3.90 -15.43 1.83
N VAL A 137 5.07 -15.62 2.42
CA VAL A 137 6.36 -15.27 1.85
C VAL A 137 6.77 -16.40 0.87
N PRO A 138 6.86 -16.15 -0.45
CA PRO A 138 7.01 -17.24 -1.41
C PRO A 138 8.30 -18.05 -1.27
N VAL A 139 9.37 -17.45 -0.74
CA VAL A 139 10.68 -18.10 -0.62
C VAL A 139 10.76 -19.01 0.62
N SER A 140 10.19 -18.58 1.76
CA SER A 140 10.27 -19.36 3.02
C SER A 140 9.02 -20.19 3.31
N GLY A 141 7.87 -19.86 2.69
CA GLY A 141 6.57 -20.46 3.00
C GLY A 141 5.99 -20.03 4.37
N GLU A 142 6.68 -19.14 5.08
CA GLU A 142 6.20 -18.53 6.32
C GLU A 142 5.11 -17.50 6.01
N LEU A 143 4.27 -17.22 7.01
CA LEU A 143 3.31 -16.13 6.95
C LEU A 143 3.90 -14.87 7.58
N VAL A 144 3.50 -13.70 7.09
CA VAL A 144 3.93 -12.39 7.58
C VAL A 144 2.75 -11.43 7.65
N CYS A 145 2.74 -10.53 8.63
CA CYS A 145 1.78 -9.43 8.73
C CYS A 145 2.25 -8.26 7.85
N ASN A 146 1.61 -8.07 6.70
CA ASN A 146 1.83 -6.92 5.83
C ASN A 146 0.87 -5.80 6.20
N THR A 147 1.38 -4.60 6.41
CA THR A 147 0.60 -3.47 6.91
C THR A 147 0.71 -2.27 5.98
N MET A 148 -0.43 -1.60 5.76
CA MET A 148 -0.53 -0.26 5.19
C MET A 148 -1.15 0.69 6.22
N ILE A 149 -0.55 1.85 6.40
CA ILE A 149 -1.15 2.95 7.18
C ILE A 149 -1.29 4.19 6.31
N PHE A 150 -2.49 4.74 6.25
CA PHE A 150 -2.78 6.03 5.66
C PHE A 150 -2.94 7.08 6.77
N TYR A 151 -2.20 8.19 6.71
CA TYR A 151 -2.36 9.34 7.61
C TYR A 151 -2.78 10.59 6.86
N SER A 152 -3.67 11.41 7.43
CA SER A 152 -3.88 12.78 6.95
C SER A 152 -4.48 13.70 8.00
N SER A 153 -4.16 14.99 7.92
CA SER A 153 -4.78 16.06 8.72
C SER A 153 -6.08 16.59 8.13
N LYS A 154 -6.44 16.18 6.90
CA LYS A 154 -7.57 16.75 6.15
C LYS A 154 -8.66 15.72 5.93
N ALA A 155 -9.81 15.88 6.58
CA ALA A 155 -10.94 14.95 6.47
C ALA A 155 -11.39 14.65 5.03
N LYS A 156 -11.21 15.59 4.09
CA LYS A 156 -11.47 15.39 2.65
C LYS A 156 -10.68 14.20 2.04
N ASN A 157 -9.56 13.81 2.65
CA ASN A 157 -8.70 12.72 2.18
C ASN A 157 -9.18 11.33 2.62
N LYS A 158 -10.23 11.23 3.43
CA LYS A 158 -10.72 9.95 3.95
C LYS A 158 -11.20 9.01 2.85
N SER A 159 -11.81 9.53 1.79
CA SER A 159 -12.26 8.73 0.64
C SER A 159 -11.08 8.09 -0.10
N LEU A 160 -10.01 8.84 -0.32
CA LEU A 160 -8.78 8.34 -0.90
C LEU A 160 -8.14 7.27 -0.01
N GLY A 161 -7.98 7.56 1.28
CA GLY A 161 -7.42 6.60 2.24
C GLY A 161 -8.19 5.27 2.26
N ASN A 162 -9.53 5.33 2.29
CA ASN A 162 -10.37 4.13 2.20
C ASN A 162 -10.14 3.35 0.89
N LYS A 163 -9.99 4.04 -0.24
CA LYS A 163 -9.71 3.39 -1.52
C LYS A 163 -8.36 2.65 -1.49
N LEU A 164 -7.30 3.32 -1.05
CA LEU A 164 -5.95 2.72 -0.97
C LEU A 164 -5.94 1.49 -0.06
N ILE A 165 -6.59 1.60 1.11
CA ILE A 165 -6.65 0.53 2.10
C ILE A 165 -7.51 -0.65 1.62
N ASN A 166 -8.59 -0.41 0.89
CA ASN A 166 -9.43 -1.50 0.37
C ASN A 166 -8.71 -2.32 -0.71
N GLU A 167 -7.88 -1.67 -1.51
CA GLU A 167 -7.07 -2.30 -2.58
C GLU A 167 -5.78 -2.95 -2.04
N PHE A 168 -5.41 -2.70 -0.78
CA PHE A 168 -4.30 -3.38 -0.13
C PHE A 168 -4.68 -4.82 0.26
N GLY A 169 -3.92 -5.80 -0.20
CA GLY A 169 -4.21 -7.21 0.09
C GLY A 169 -3.18 -8.20 -0.43
N GLU A 170 -3.40 -9.48 -0.13
CA GLU A 170 -2.56 -10.57 -0.59
C GLU A 170 -2.55 -10.70 -2.12
N ILE A 171 -1.44 -11.17 -2.67
CA ILE A 171 -1.36 -11.55 -4.08
C ILE A 171 -2.02 -12.92 -4.24
N ASN A 172 -3.18 -12.97 -4.90
CA ASN A 172 -3.80 -14.21 -5.39
C ASN A 172 -3.01 -14.82 -6.56
#